data_AF-A0A151X5Y7-F1
#
_entry.id   AF-A0A151X5Y7-F1
#
_cell.length_a   1.000
_cell.length_b   1.000
_cell.length_c   1.000
_cell.angle_alpha   90.00
_cell.angle_beta   90.00
_cell.angle_gamma   90.00
#
_symmetry.space_group_name_H-M   'P 1'
#
loop_
_entity.id
_entity.type
_entity.pdbx_description
1 polymer ?
#
loop_
_entity_poly.entity_id
_entity_poly.type
_entity_poly.pdbx_seq_one_letter_code
_entity_poly.pdbx_strand_id
1 'polypeptide(L)'
;MNEEFLKFHGNLFSKEDKIFDKLTNIVMQKTNHEFPKEVIACLVRTRTYIRLRKVNKEIIENNMRRKQCKKIYKLSNRLSQDNE
;
A
#
# COMPACT_ATOMS: atom_id res chain seq x y z
N MET A 1 -15.43 -8.22 -0.48
CA MET A 1 -14.39 -7.65 0.42
C MET A 1 -13.31 -6.87 -0.33
N ASN A 2 -12.69 -7.42 -1.39
CA ASN A 2 -11.64 -6.67 -2.11
C ASN A 2 -12.13 -5.37 -2.74
N GLU A 3 -13.35 -5.36 -3.29
CA GLU A 3 -13.95 -4.15 -3.86
C GLU A 3 -14.18 -3.07 -2.81
N GLU A 4 -14.63 -3.44 -1.60
CA GLU A 4 -14.86 -2.49 -0.50
C GLU A 4 -13.54 -1.92 -0.01
N PHE A 5 -12.51 -2.77 0.07
CA PHE A 5 -11.15 -2.36 0.37
C PHE A 5 -10.59 -1.40 -0.68
N LEU A 6 -10.81 -1.67 -1.97
CA LEU A 6 -10.40 -0.81 -3.08
C LEU A 6 -11.18 0.51 -3.10
N LYS A 7 -12.50 0.47 -2.87
CA LYS A 7 -13.35 1.66 -2.79
C LYS A 7 -12.96 2.55 -1.61
N PHE A 8 -12.66 1.97 -0.45
CA PHE A 8 -12.34 2.72 0.76
C PHE A 8 -10.92 3.28 0.75
N HIS A 9 -9.93 2.51 0.32
CA HIS A 9 -8.52 2.93 0.36
C HIS A 9 -7.99 3.51 -0.96
N GLY A 10 -8.65 3.24 -2.09
CA GLY A 10 -8.16 3.60 -3.42
C GLY A 10 -6.90 2.81 -3.80
N ASN A 11 -5.91 3.51 -4.38
CA ASN A 11 -4.62 2.91 -4.75
C ASN A 11 -3.68 2.77 -3.54
N LEU A 12 -3.72 3.72 -2.61
CA LEU A 12 -2.93 3.72 -1.37
C LEU A 12 -3.80 3.34 -0.18
N PHE A 13 -3.51 3.84 1.02
CA PHE A 13 -4.37 3.75 2.20
C PHE A 13 -5.07 5.09 2.44
N SER A 14 -6.36 5.03 2.77
CA SER A 14 -7.09 6.19 3.29
C SER A 14 -6.40 6.70 4.57
N LYS A 15 -6.32 8.02 4.69
CA LYS A 15 -5.76 8.72 5.87
C LYS A 15 -6.80 8.98 6.96
N GLU A 16 -8.00 8.44 6.79
CA GLU A 16 -9.06 8.61 7.76
C GLU A 16 -8.75 7.92 9.09
N ASP A 17 -9.28 8.47 10.17
CA ASP A 17 -9.22 7.81 11.47
C ASP A 17 -10.08 6.55 11.50
N LYS A 18 -9.63 5.58 12.30
CA LYS A 18 -10.33 4.33 12.59
C LYS A 18 -10.70 3.52 11.33
N ILE A 19 -9.76 3.46 10.37
CA ILE A 19 -9.95 2.72 9.10
C ILE A 19 -10.45 1.30 9.28
N PHE A 20 -9.99 0.60 10.33
CA PHE A 20 -10.37 -0.79 10.59
C PHE A 20 -11.84 -0.88 11.00
N ASP A 21 -12.30 0.00 11.89
CA ASP A 21 -13.69 -0.01 12.37
C ASP A 21 -14.65 0.36 11.25
N LYS A 22 -14.29 1.37 10.43
CA LYS A 22 -15.08 1.79 9.27
C LYS A 22 -15.23 0.67 8.25
N LEU A 23 -14.12 0.03 7.85
CA LEU A 23 -14.16 -1.10 6.93
C LEU A 23 -14.91 -2.30 7.51
N THR A 24 -14.75 -2.57 8.80
CA THR A 24 -15.50 -3.63 9.48
C THR A 24 -17.00 -3.38 9.40
N ASN A 25 -17.45 -2.16 9.70
CA ASN A 25 -18.87 -1.81 9.62
C ASN A 25 -19.42 -1.89 8.18
N ILE A 26 -18.66 -1.41 7.19
CA ILE A 26 -19.05 -1.50 5.77
C ILE A 26 -19.24 -2.95 5.36
N VAL A 27 -18.30 -3.83 5.71
CA VAL A 27 -18.41 -5.24 5.31
C VAL A 27 -19.52 -5.94 6.10
N MET A 28 -19.66 -5.66 7.40
CA MET A 28 -20.76 -6.20 8.21
C MET A 28 -22.14 -5.86 7.62
N GLN A 29 -22.34 -4.62 7.19
CA GLN A 29 -23.57 -4.20 6.52
C GLN A 29 -23.79 -4.97 5.22
N LYS A 30 -22.73 -5.15 4.40
CA LYS A 30 -22.83 -5.90 3.15
C LYS A 30 -23.13 -7.38 3.34
N THR A 31 -22.60 -8.00 4.40
CA THR A 31 -22.89 -9.39 4.76
C THR A 31 -24.17 -9.54 5.58
N ASN A 32 -25.00 -8.50 5.67
CA ASN A 32 -26.24 -8.49 6.46
C ASN A 32 -26.07 -9.06 7.88
N HIS A 33 -24.96 -8.74 8.54
CA HIS A 33 -24.62 -9.23 9.89
C HIS A 33 -24.57 -10.76 10.04
N GLU A 34 -24.37 -11.51 8.95
CA GLU A 34 -24.26 -12.97 8.95
C GLU A 34 -23.10 -13.50 9.80
N PHE A 35 -22.02 -12.72 9.94
CA PHE A 35 -20.84 -13.09 10.69
C PHE A 35 -20.63 -12.20 11.92
N PRO A 36 -20.06 -12.75 13.02
CA PRO A 36 -19.64 -11.95 14.17
C PRO A 36 -18.66 -10.84 13.77
N LYS A 37 -18.77 -9.71 14.47
CA LYS A 37 -17.95 -8.53 14.22
C LYS A 37 -16.45 -8.84 14.32
N GLU A 38 -16.06 -9.70 15.24
CA GLU A 38 -14.68 -10.10 15.51
C GLU A 38 -14.08 -10.83 14.31
N VAL A 39 -14.87 -11.70 13.66
CA VAL A 39 -14.47 -12.45 12.47
C VAL A 39 -14.23 -11.48 11.31
N ILE A 40 -15.18 -10.57 11.07
CA ILE A 40 -15.05 -9.55 10.02
C ILE A 40 -13.87 -8.62 10.30
N ALA A 41 -13.69 -8.18 11.55
CA ALA A 41 -12.58 -7.32 11.94
C ALA A 41 -11.22 -8.01 11.76
N CYS A 42 -11.12 -9.30 12.08
CA CYS A 42 -9.92 -10.09 11.84
C CYS A 42 -9.58 -10.18 10.35
N LEU A 43 -10.58 -10.46 9.51
CA LEU A 43 -10.44 -10.50 8.06
C LEU A 43 -10.01 -9.14 7.48
N VAL A 44 -10.64 -8.06 7.95
CA VAL A 44 -10.29 -6.68 7.57
C VAL A 44 -8.83 -6.39 7.91
N ARG A 45 -8.42 -6.62 9.16
CA ARG A 45 -7.02 -6.40 9.60
C ARG A 45 -6.02 -7.17 8.75
N THR A 46 -6.28 -8.46 8.56
CA THR A 46 -5.42 -9.34 7.77
C THR A 46 -5.24 -8.79 6.35
N ARG A 47 -6.34 -8.38 5.71
CA ARG A 47 -6.28 -7.84 4.35
C ARG A 47 -5.54 -6.51 4.28
N THR A 48 -5.74 -5.62 5.24
CA THR A 48 -5.00 -4.36 5.37
C THR A 48 -3.50 -4.61 5.46
N TYR A 49 -3.06 -5.51 6.34
CA TYR A 49 -1.63 -5.78 6.54
C TYR A 49 -0.97 -6.42 5.32
N ILE A 50 -1.66 -7.33 4.63
CA ILE A 50 -1.17 -7.88 3.36
C ILE A 50 -0.92 -6.77 2.34
N ARG A 51 -1.86 -5.81 2.23
CA ARG A 51 -1.72 -4.68 1.30
C ARG A 51 -0.61 -3.72 1.74
N LEU A 52 -0.46 -3.46 3.04
CA LEU A 52 0.59 -2.61 3.59
C LEU A 52 1.96 -3.18 3.25
N ARG A 53 2.12 -4.50 3.38
CA ARG A 53 3.34 -5.19 2.99
C ARG A 53 3.68 -5.02 1.51
N LYS A 54 2.68 -5.09 0.62
CA LYS A 54 2.87 -4.86 -0.83
C LYS A 54 3.33 -3.44 -1.12
N VAL A 55 2.63 -2.44 -0.58
CA VAL A 55 2.98 -1.02 -0.75
C VAL A 55 4.39 -0.73 -0.23
N ASN A 56 4.74 -1.24 0.95
CA ASN A 56 6.09 -1.07 1.50
C ASN A 56 7.17 -1.69 0.60
N LYS A 57 6.90 -2.87 0.00
CA LYS A 57 7.82 -3.51 -0.93
C LYS A 57 8.03 -2.65 -2.18
N GLU A 58 6.96 -2.13 -2.77
CA GLU A 58 7.02 -1.24 -3.94
C GLU A 58 7.81 0.04 -3.64
N ILE A 59 7.64 0.64 -2.45
CA ILE A 59 8.40 1.81 -2.01
C ILE A 59 9.90 1.49 -1.94
N ILE A 60 10.27 0.35 -1.35
CA ILE A 60 11.67 -0.08 -1.24
C ILE A 60 12.27 -0.27 -2.64
N GLU A 61 11.59 -0.99 -3.52
CA GLU A 61 12.04 -1.24 -4.90
C GLU A 61 12.22 0.06 -5.69
N ASN A 62 11.27 1.00 -5.58
CA ASN A 62 11.36 2.31 -6.22
C ASN A 62 12.54 3.14 -5.67
N ASN A 63 12.78 3.11 -4.36
CA ASN A 63 13.92 3.80 -3.76
C ASN A 63 15.25 3.22 -4.23
N MET A 64 15.35 1.90 -4.36
CA MET A 64 16.54 1.24 -4.90
C MET A 64 16.79 1.63 -6.36
N ARG A 65 15.74 1.63 -7.18
CA ARG A 65 15.81 2.08 -8.58
C ARG A 65 16.28 3.53 -8.69
N ARG A 66 15.70 4.44 -7.90
CA ARG A 66 16.13 5.86 -7.86
C ARG A 66 17.59 6.02 -7.45
N LYS A 67 18.07 5.22 -6.49
CA LYS A 67 19.50 5.22 -6.10
C LYS A 67 20.40 4.75 -7.24
N GLN A 68 20.01 3.70 -7.98
CA GLN A 68 20.76 3.21 -9.14
C GLN A 68 20.81 4.25 -10.26
N CYS A 69 19.68 4.85 -10.64
CA CYS A 69 19.64 5.91 -11.65
C CYS A 69 20.55 7.09 -11.28
N LYS A 70 20.53 7.52 -10.02
CA LYS A 70 21.43 8.59 -9.53
C LYS A 70 22.91 8.21 -9.63
N LYS A 71 23.28 6.95 -9.39
CA LYS A 71 24.66 6.47 -9.55
C LYS A 71 25.09 6.51 -11.02
N ILE A 72 24.24 6.02 -11.93
CA ILE A 72 24.49 6.02 -13.37
C ILE A 72 24.68 7.45 -13.89
N TYR A 73 23.77 8.36 -13.53
CA TYR A 73 23.87 9.77 -13.90
C TYR A 73 25.20 10.41 -13.46
N LYS A 74 25.63 10.15 -12.21
CA LYS A 74 26.92 10.64 -11.69
C LYS A 74 28.15 10.03 -12.37
N LEU A 75 28.03 8.84 -12.94
CA LEU A 75 29.11 8.22 -13.72
C LEU A 75 29.18 8.84 -15.12
N SER A 76 28.03 8.99 -15.77
CA SER A 76 27.92 9.63 -17.09
C SER A 76 28.51 11.04 -17.08
N ASN A 77 28.15 11.87 -16.09
CA ASN A 77 28.66 13.24 -16.01
C ASN A 77 30.17 13.30 -15.76
N ARG A 78 30.76 12.30 -15.08
CA ARG A 78 32.22 12.24 -14.87
C ARG A 78 32.94 11.85 -16.15
N LEU A 79 32.43 10.84 -16.85
CA LEU A 79 32.98 10.43 -18.14
C LEU A 79 32.92 11.54 -19.20
N SER A 80 31.91 12.42 -19.16
CA SER A 80 31.85 13.57 -20.07
C SER A 80 32.87 14.68 -19.76
N GLN A 81 33.32 14.80 -18.50
CA GLN A 81 34.33 15.78 -18.09
C GLN A 81 35.77 15.29 -18.31
N ASP A 82 35.99 13.97 -18.32
CA ASP A 82 37.31 13.37 -18.54
C ASP A 82 37.68 13.28 -20.04
N ASN A 83 36.76 13.62 -20.95
CA ASN A 83 36.95 13.60 -22.41
C ASN A 83 37.02 15.01 -23.05
N GLU A 84 37.09 16.05 -22.23
CA GLU A 84 37.31 17.47 -22.60
C GLU A 84 38.72 17.91 -22.16
#